data_AF-Q677B1-F1
#
_entry.id   AF-Q677B1-F1
#
_cell.length_a   1.000
_cell.length_b   1.000
_cell.length_c   1.000
_cell.angle_alpha   90.00
_cell.angle_beta   90.00
_cell.angle_gamma   90.00
#
_symmetry.space_group_name_H-M   'P 1'
#
loop_
_entity.id
_entity.type
_entity.pdbx_description
1 polymer ?
#
loop_
_entity_poly.entity_id
_entity_poly.type
_entity_poly.pdbx_seq_one_letter_code
_entity_poly.pdbx_strand_id
1 'polypeptide(L)'
;PRGLTMSATFMGNSTSIQEMFRRVSEQFTAMFRRKAFLHWYTGEGMDEMEFTEAESNMNDLVSEYQQYQDAAADEDLEYADDDAAEEEN
;
A
#
# COMPACT_ATOMS: atom_id res chain seq x y z
N PRO A 1 -24.68 -14.78 7.73
CA PRO A 1 -24.03 -15.61 8.76
C PRO A 1 -25.07 -16.38 9.56
N ARG A 2 -24.67 -17.45 10.24
CA ARG A 2 -25.62 -18.32 10.95
C ARG A 2 -26.43 -17.50 11.96
N GLY A 3 -27.75 -17.49 11.82
CA GLY A 3 -28.66 -16.78 12.72
C GLY A 3 -28.91 -15.30 12.43
N LEU A 4 -28.32 -14.72 11.36
CA LEU A 4 -28.61 -13.34 10.94
C LEU A 4 -29.62 -13.31 9.79
N THR A 5 -30.59 -12.40 9.88
CA THR A 5 -31.62 -12.17 8.85
C THR A 5 -31.09 -11.41 7.64
N MET A 6 -30.07 -10.57 7.84
CA MET A 6 -29.36 -9.86 6.77
C MET A 6 -27.88 -9.73 7.12
N SER A 7 -27.05 -9.68 6.09
CA SER A 7 -25.62 -9.42 6.20
C SER A 7 -25.06 -8.95 4.86
N ALA A 8 -24.04 -8.12 4.90
CA ALA A 8 -23.25 -7.77 3.73
C ALA A 8 -21.77 -8.01 4.03
N THR A 9 -21.03 -8.43 3.01
CA THR A 9 -19.57 -8.53 3.00
C THR A 9 -19.08 -7.78 1.77
N PHE A 10 -18.11 -6.89 1.94
CA PHE A 10 -17.50 -6.15 0.85
C PHE A 10 -16.08 -6.64 0.62
N MET A 11 -15.71 -6.82 -0.66
CA MET A 11 -14.35 -7.08 -1.09
C MET A 11 -13.90 -5.90 -1.94
N GLY A 12 -13.19 -4.97 -1.31
CA GLY A 12 -12.64 -3.81 -1.98
C GLY A 12 -11.16 -4.01 -2.28
N ASN A 13 -10.78 -3.80 -3.53
CA ASN A 13 -9.40 -3.56 -3.91
C ASN A 13 -9.22 -2.05 -4.07
N SER A 14 -8.68 -1.39 -3.05
CA SER A 14 -8.53 0.07 -2.98
C SER A 14 -7.06 0.42 -2.76
N THR A 15 -6.58 1.47 -3.45
CA THR A 15 -5.21 1.98 -3.31
C THR A 15 -4.89 2.43 -1.90
N SER A 16 -5.90 2.78 -1.08
CA SER A 16 -5.72 3.17 0.33
C SER A 16 -5.06 2.08 1.19
N ILE A 17 -5.03 0.82 0.74
CA ILE A 17 -4.29 -0.26 1.41
C ILE A 17 -2.79 0.06 1.56
N GLN A 18 -2.24 0.94 0.72
CA GLN A 18 -0.85 1.39 0.79
C GLN A 18 -0.48 1.98 2.15
N GLU A 19 -1.43 2.62 2.86
CA GLU A 19 -1.18 3.21 4.18
C GLU A 19 -0.86 2.14 5.24
N MET A 20 -1.51 0.98 5.13
CA MET A 20 -1.23 -0.16 6.01
C MET A 20 0.17 -0.70 5.78
N PHE A 21 0.60 -0.83 4.52
CA PHE A 21 1.96 -1.25 4.19
C PHE A 21 3.00 -0.22 4.64
N ARG A 22 2.75 1.08 4.42
CA ARG A 22 3.62 2.17 4.88
C ARG A 22 3.85 2.12 6.40
N ARG A 23 2.77 1.90 7.19
CA ARG A 23 2.88 1.78 8.65
C ARG A 23 3.72 0.59 9.08
N VAL A 24 3.59 -0.55 8.40
CA VAL A 24 4.41 -1.75 8.69
C VAL A 24 5.86 -1.49 8.30
N SER A 25 6.11 -0.89 7.13
CA SER A 25 7.44 -0.52 6.64
C SER A 25 8.15 0.39 7.66
N GLU A 26 7.50 1.46 8.14
CA GLU A 26 8.08 2.37 9.13
C GLU A 26 8.51 1.67 10.43
N GLN A 27 7.67 0.77 10.95
CA GLN A 27 7.99 -0.01 12.15
C GLN A 27 9.15 -0.98 11.90
N PHE A 28 9.13 -1.65 10.74
CA PHE A 28 10.20 -2.53 10.30
C PHE A 28 11.52 -1.77 10.20
N THR A 29 11.56 -0.66 9.46
CA THR A 29 12.74 0.19 9.29
C THR A 29 13.29 0.65 10.65
N ALA A 30 12.43 1.05 11.58
CA ALA A 30 12.83 1.48 12.92
C ALA A 30 13.52 0.37 13.73
N MET A 31 13.03 -0.87 13.62
CA MET A 31 13.59 -2.05 14.27
C MET A 31 14.87 -2.53 13.58
N PHE A 32 14.84 -2.61 12.25
CA PHE A 32 15.94 -3.10 11.43
C PHE A 32 17.17 -2.20 11.51
N ARG A 33 16.99 -0.87 11.51
CA ARG A 33 18.08 0.10 11.75
C ARG A 33 18.80 -0.11 13.10
N ARG A 34 18.11 -0.66 14.10
CA ARG A 34 18.68 -0.98 15.42
C ARG A 34 19.20 -2.42 15.49
N LYS A 35 19.09 -3.19 14.41
CA LYS A 35 19.35 -4.64 14.35
C LYS A 35 18.65 -5.40 15.48
N ALA A 36 17.47 -4.92 15.90
CA ALA A 36 16.74 -5.49 17.01
C ALA A 36 16.22 -6.89 16.63
N PHE A 37 16.53 -7.90 17.46
CA PHE A 37 16.12 -9.30 17.27
C PHE A 37 16.58 -9.98 15.97
N LEU A 38 17.48 -9.35 15.19
CA LEU A 38 17.93 -9.87 13.90
C LEU A 38 18.56 -11.28 14.00
N HIS A 39 19.30 -11.54 15.09
CA HIS A 39 19.96 -12.83 15.35
C HIS A 39 19.01 -14.04 15.42
N TRP A 40 17.71 -13.85 15.70
CA TRP A 40 16.74 -14.95 15.67
C TRP A 40 16.47 -15.45 14.25
N TYR A 41 16.66 -14.60 13.25
CA TYR A 41 16.44 -14.93 11.85
C TYR A 41 17.74 -15.39 11.21
N THR A 42 18.84 -14.66 11.44
CA THR A 42 20.14 -15.05 10.89
C THR A 42 20.69 -16.33 11.53
N GLY A 43 20.30 -16.64 12.77
CA GLY A 43 20.61 -17.91 13.43
C GLY A 43 19.94 -19.13 12.77
N GLU A 44 18.82 -18.92 12.07
CA GLU A 44 18.11 -19.95 11.30
C GLU A 44 18.57 -20.03 9.83
N GLY A 45 19.60 -19.25 9.46
CA GLY A 45 20.22 -19.29 8.13
C GLY A 45 19.77 -18.19 7.16
N MET A 46 18.98 -17.22 7.61
CA MET A 46 18.59 -16.04 6.82
C MET A 46 19.77 -15.06 6.67
N ASP A 47 19.91 -14.39 5.52
CA ASP A 47 20.89 -13.30 5.33
C ASP A 47 20.27 -11.95 5.71
N GLU A 48 21.08 -11.05 6.27
CA GLU A 48 20.67 -9.66 6.51
C GLU A 48 20.28 -8.93 5.21
N MET A 49 20.85 -9.34 4.06
CA MET A 49 20.45 -8.81 2.75
C MET A 49 18.99 -9.12 2.42
N GLU A 50 18.45 -10.27 2.81
CA GLU A 50 17.07 -10.66 2.54
C GLU A 50 16.07 -9.71 3.24
N PHE A 51 16.45 -9.12 4.38
CA PHE A 51 15.65 -8.08 5.05
C PHE A 51 15.60 -6.79 4.23
N THR A 52 16.73 -6.42 3.61
CA THR A 52 16.84 -5.21 2.78
C THR A 52 16.04 -5.39 1.49
N GLU A 53 16.07 -6.59 0.90
CA GLU A 53 15.26 -6.94 -0.28
C GLU A 53 13.76 -6.88 0.04
N ALA A 54 13.33 -7.46 1.17
CA ALA A 54 11.93 -7.41 1.59
C ALA A 54 11.44 -5.97 1.88
N GLU A 55 12.29 -5.13 2.49
CA GLU A 55 11.99 -3.70 2.70
C GLU A 55 11.82 -2.97 1.36
N SER A 56 12.71 -3.22 0.40
CA SER A 56 12.62 -2.64 -0.95
C SER A 56 11.32 -3.06 -1.63
N ASN A 57 11.00 -4.35 -1.64
CA ASN A 57 9.77 -4.83 -2.29
C ASN A 57 8.49 -4.26 -1.66
N MET A 58 8.48 -4.04 -0.34
CA MET A 58 7.35 -3.38 0.31
C MET A 58 7.21 -1.92 -0.12
N ASN A 59 8.34 -1.20 -0.27
CA ASN A 59 8.35 0.18 -0.73
C ASN A 59 7.96 0.30 -2.21
N ASP A 60 8.38 -0.65 -3.04
CA ASP A 60 7.97 -0.75 -4.43
C ASP A 60 6.45 -0.94 -4.53
N LEU A 61 5.87 -1.85 -3.74
CA LEU A 61 4.42 -2.07 -3.69
C LEU A 61 3.64 -0.81 -3.28
N VAL A 62 4.13 -0.07 -2.28
CA VAL A 62 3.52 1.22 -1.89
C VAL A 62 3.58 2.22 -3.05
N SER A 63 4.70 2.24 -3.77
CA SER A 63 4.91 3.15 -4.90
C SER A 63 3.99 2.81 -6.08
N GLU A 64 3.78 1.53 -6.39
CA GLU A 64 2.83 1.07 -7.41
C GLU A 64 1.40 1.52 -7.08
N TYR A 65 0.94 1.36 -5.84
CA TYR A 65 -0.38 1.85 -5.43
C TYR A 65 -0.52 3.37 -5.53
N GLN A 66 0.53 4.11 -5.17
CA GLN A 66 0.53 5.57 -5.30
C GLN A 66 0.42 5.98 -6.77
N GLN A 67 1.17 5.32 -7.66
CA GLN A 67 1.12 5.59 -9.10
C GLN A 67 -0.30 5.42 -9.67
N TYR A 68 -1.00 4.34 -9.31
CA TYR A 68 -2.39 4.14 -9.77
C TYR A 68 -3.38 5.16 -9.18
N GLN A 69 -3.15 5.57 -7.93
CA GLN A 69 -3.99 6.58 -7.29
C GLN A 69 -3.84 7.94 -7.97
N ASP A 70 -2.61 8.33 -8.31
CA ASP A 70 -2.33 9.61 -8.96
C ASP A 70 -2.83 9.59 -10.42
N ALA A 71 -2.66 8.48 -11.14
CA ALA A 71 -3.18 8.34 -12.50
C ALA A 71 -4.71 8.46 -12.57
N ALA A 72 -5.44 7.89 -11.61
CA ALA A 72 -6.90 8.02 -11.54
C ALA A 72 -7.34 9.46 -11.22
N ALA A 73 -6.57 10.19 -10.41
CA ALA A 73 -6.86 11.58 -10.10
C ALA A 73 -6.64 12.49 -11.31
N ASP A 74 -5.59 12.24 -12.11
CA ASP A 74 -5.35 12.98 -13.35
C ASP A 74 -6.44 12.73 -14.40
N GLU A 75 -6.93 11.49 -14.54
CA GLU A 75 -8.02 11.14 -15.46
C GLU A 75 -9.34 11.83 -15.05
N ASP A 76 -9.71 11.82 -13.76
CA ASP A 76 -10.90 12.52 -13.26
C ASP A 76 -10.83 14.05 -13.45
N LEU A 77 -9.63 14.64 -13.42
CA LEU A 77 -9.43 16.08 -13.67
C LEU A 77 -9.60 16.45 -15.15
N GLU A 78 -9.18 15.60 -16.09
CA GLU A 78 -9.39 15.82 -17.53
C GLU A 78 -10.89 15.83 -17.89
N TYR A 79 -11.69 14.94 -17.29
CA TYR A 79 -13.15 14.92 -17.51
C TYR A 79 -13.86 16.15 -16.92
N ALA A 80 -13.39 16.65 -15.78
CA ALA A 80 -13.99 17.83 -15.15
C ALA A 80 -13.74 19.14 -15.94
N ASP A 81 -12.64 19.22 -16.69
CA ASP A 81 -12.33 20.38 -17.55
C ASP A 81 -13.17 20.37 -18.84
N ASP A 82 -13.45 19.19 -19.40
CA ASP A 82 -14.29 19.03 -20.60
C ASP A 82 -15.78 19.33 -20.30
N ASP A 83 -16.31 18.87 -19.16
CA ASP A 83 -17.68 19.21 -18.71
C ASP A 83 -17.84 20.72 -18.44
N ALA A 84 -16.79 21.39 -17.93
CA ALA A 84 -16.81 22.83 -17.70
C ALA A 84 -16.78 23.65 -19.01
N ALA A 85 -16.16 23.10 -20.07
CA ALA A 85 -16.11 23.71 -21.38
C ALA A 85 -17.42 23.52 -22.19
N GLU A 86 -18.18 22.43 -21.93
CA GLU A 86 -19.49 22.20 -22.55
C GLU A 86 -20.62 23.06 -21.93
N GLU A 87 -20.53 23.45 -20.65
CA GLU A 87 -21.53 24.33 -20.01
C GLU A 87 -21.42 25.82 -20.44
N GLU A 88 -20.33 26.23 -21.09
CA GLU A 88 -20.08 27.63 -21.48
C GLU A 88 -20.56 28.00 -22.91
N ASN A 89 -21.29 27.10 -23.62
CA ASN A 89 -21.73 27.30 -25.02
C ASN A 89 -23.26 27.26 -25.23
#